data_AF-D8PJM8-F1
#
_entry.id   AF-D8PJM8-F1
#
_cell.length_a   1.000
_cell.length_b   1.000
_cell.length_c   1.000
_cell.angle_alpha   90.00
_cell.angle_beta   90.00
_cell.angle_gamma   90.00
#
_symmetry.space_group_name_H-M   'P 1'
#
loop_
_entity.id
_entity.type
_entity.pdbx_description
1 polymer ?
#
loop_
_entity_poly.entity_id
_entity_poly.type
_entity_poly.pdbx_seq_one_letter_code
_entity_poly.pdbx_strand_id
1 'polypeptide(L)'
;TWLRTMMGDYQDFWACTRDALSYTLKTIGLTADQKHFDEIAEAYNNLKPYPDAKEALLALDGYRLAILSNGNPAMLDALTRNSGLDKHLEAWISIDSVKAFKPDLRAYEPVQKEMGLAPDEVL
;
A
#
# COMPACT_ATOMS: atom_id res chain seq x y z
N THR A 1 -11.38 -2.41 -2.64
CA THR A 1 -11.06 -1.02 -2.30
C THR A 1 -12.11 -0.03 -2.78
N TRP A 2 -12.25 0.26 -4.08
CA TRP A 2 -13.14 1.31 -4.61
C TRP A 2 -14.59 1.18 -4.15
N LEU A 3 -15.17 -0.02 -4.27
CA LEU A 3 -16.54 -0.28 -3.80
C LEU A 3 -16.70 0.04 -2.32
N ARG A 4 -15.74 -0.34 -1.47
CA ARG A 4 -15.79 -0.08 -0.02
C ARG A 4 -15.80 1.42 0.30
N THR A 5 -14.99 2.21 -0.39
CA THR A 5 -15.01 3.68 -0.23
C THR A 5 -16.32 4.28 -0.73
N MET A 6 -16.81 3.89 -1.91
CA MET A 6 -18.07 4.40 -2.46
C MET A 6 -19.30 4.01 -1.65
N MET A 7 -19.29 2.85 -1.00
CA MET A 7 -20.35 2.39 -0.10
C MET A 7 -20.27 3.00 1.31
N GLY A 8 -19.18 3.71 1.64
CA GLY A 8 -18.93 4.18 3.01
C GLY A 8 -18.65 3.06 4.01
N ASP A 9 -18.26 1.86 3.54
CA ASP A 9 -17.96 0.68 4.35
C ASP A 9 -16.46 0.35 4.28
N TYR A 10 -15.66 1.27 4.82
CA TYR A 10 -14.21 1.11 4.83
C TYR A 10 -13.80 -0.11 5.67
N GLN A 11 -12.93 -0.91 5.07
CA GLN A 11 -12.11 -1.91 5.74
C GLN A 11 -10.68 -1.68 5.25
N ASP A 12 -9.69 -2.03 6.08
CA ASP A 12 -8.30 -1.82 5.73
C ASP A 12 -7.88 -2.64 4.49
N PHE A 13 -6.69 -2.34 3.97
CA PHE A 13 -6.21 -2.99 2.75
C PHE A 13 -5.89 -4.46 2.95
N TRP A 14 -5.57 -4.88 4.18
CA TRP A 14 -5.35 -6.28 4.51
C TRP A 14 -6.64 -7.09 4.40
N ALA A 15 -7.75 -6.58 4.96
CA ALA A 15 -9.07 -7.15 4.79
C ALA A 15 -9.47 -7.21 3.31
N CYS A 16 -9.25 -6.12 2.56
CA CYS A 16 -9.50 -6.11 1.11
C CYS A 16 -8.70 -7.18 0.35
N THR A 17 -7.43 -7.38 0.72
CA THR A 17 -6.54 -8.37 0.11
C THR A 17 -7.04 -9.79 0.36
N ARG A 18 -7.43 -10.09 1.61
CA ARG A 18 -8.00 -11.38 1.99
C ARG A 18 -9.35 -11.64 1.32
N ASP A 19 -10.25 -10.65 1.29
CA ASP A 19 -11.54 -10.77 0.61
C ASP A 19 -11.37 -11.05 -0.88
N ALA A 20 -10.44 -10.34 -1.54
CA ALA A 20 -10.14 -10.55 -2.95
C ALA A 20 -9.55 -11.94 -3.22
N LEU A 21 -8.66 -12.44 -2.36
CA LEU A 21 -8.13 -13.80 -2.44
C LEU A 21 -9.24 -14.84 -2.26
N SER A 22 -10.09 -14.67 -1.24
CA SER A 22 -11.23 -15.56 -0.97
C SER A 22 -12.18 -15.63 -2.16
N TYR A 23 -12.53 -14.48 -2.73
CA TYR A 23 -13.34 -14.40 -3.95
C TYR A 23 -12.67 -15.13 -5.11
N THR A 24 -11.39 -14.85 -5.37
CA THR A 24 -10.63 -15.45 -6.47
C THR A 24 -10.64 -16.97 -6.37
N LEU A 25 -10.26 -17.54 -5.22
CA LEU A 25 -10.26 -19.00 -5.00
C LEU A 25 -11.64 -19.62 -5.27
N LYS A 26 -12.71 -19.00 -4.76
CA LYS A 26 -14.09 -19.47 -5.01
C LYS A 26 -14.45 -19.45 -6.49
N THR A 27 -14.09 -18.39 -7.23
CA THR A 27 -14.44 -18.29 -8.66
C THR A 27 -13.76 -19.33 -9.54
N ILE A 28 -12.59 -19.83 -9.13
CA ILE A 28 -11.87 -20.89 -9.85
C ILE A 28 -12.12 -22.29 -9.25
N GLY A 29 -13.07 -22.43 -8.31
CA GLY A 29 -13.44 -23.70 -7.72
C GLY A 29 -12.41 -24.29 -6.77
N LEU A 30 -11.51 -23.47 -6.21
CA LEU A 30 -10.49 -23.90 -5.25
C LEU A 30 -10.89 -23.56 -3.82
N THR A 31 -10.48 -24.43 -2.90
CA THR A 31 -10.51 -24.19 -1.46
C THR A 31 -9.09 -24.28 -0.92
N ALA A 32 -8.72 -23.36 -0.04
CA ALA A 32 -7.47 -23.42 0.71
C ALA A 32 -7.79 -23.66 2.19
N ASP A 33 -6.97 -24.46 2.87
CA ASP A 33 -6.99 -24.44 4.35
C ASP A 33 -6.48 -23.09 4.87
N GLN A 34 -6.68 -22.86 6.17
CA GLN A 34 -6.32 -21.58 6.78
C GLN A 34 -4.83 -21.24 6.60
N LYS A 35 -3.96 -22.25 6.70
CA LYS A 35 -2.51 -22.07 6.60
C LYS A 35 -2.11 -21.61 5.20
N HIS A 36 -2.54 -22.32 4.15
CA HIS A 36 -2.23 -21.96 2.77
C HIS A 36 -2.86 -20.62 2.38
N PHE A 37 -4.08 -20.34 2.85
CA PHE A 37 -4.73 -19.06 2.62
C PHE A 37 -3.91 -17.90 3.20
N ASP A 38 -3.46 -18.04 4.44
CA ASP A 38 -2.63 -17.03 5.10
C ASP A 38 -1.27 -16.88 4.44
N GLU A 39 -0.62 -17.97 4.02
CA GLU A 39 0.64 -17.94 3.27
C GLU A 39 0.51 -17.18 1.94
N ILE A 40 -0.57 -17.42 1.19
CA ILE A 40 -0.82 -16.71 -0.08
C ILE A 40 -1.12 -15.24 0.16
N ALA A 41 -1.93 -14.90 1.17
CA ALA A 41 -2.22 -13.51 1.51
C ALA A 41 -0.94 -12.77 1.94
N GLU A 42 -0.08 -13.42 2.73
CA GLU A 42 1.18 -12.86 3.24
C GLU A 42 2.21 -12.58 2.14
N ALA A 43 2.09 -13.23 0.98
CA ALA A 43 2.93 -12.92 -0.18
C ALA A 43 2.82 -11.44 -0.59
N TYR A 44 1.69 -10.78 -0.30
CA TYR A 44 1.48 -9.35 -0.57
C TYR A 44 2.36 -8.42 0.30
N ASN A 45 2.80 -8.87 1.48
CA ASN A 45 3.74 -8.13 2.34
C ASN A 45 5.21 -8.35 1.97
N ASN A 46 5.46 -9.24 1.00
CA ASN A 46 6.79 -9.70 0.61
C ASN A 46 7.03 -9.52 -0.91
N LEU A 47 6.34 -8.55 -1.52
CA LEU A 47 6.53 -8.25 -2.93
C LEU A 47 7.94 -7.75 -3.17
N LYS A 48 8.58 -8.28 -4.21
CA LYS A 48 9.90 -7.81 -4.63
C LYS A 48 9.76 -6.44 -5.29
N PRO A 49 10.60 -5.45 -4.95
CA PRO A 49 10.65 -4.20 -5.71
C PRO A 49 11.07 -4.50 -7.15
N TYR A 50 10.70 -3.62 -8.08
CA TYR A 50 11.23 -3.70 -9.44
C TYR A 50 12.76 -3.59 -9.43
N PRO A 51 13.47 -4.28 -10.35
CA PRO A 51 14.94 -4.33 -10.35
C PRO A 51 15.63 -2.95 -10.38
N ASP A 52 14.99 -1.98 -11.02
CA ASP A 52 15.45 -0.60 -11.22
C ASP A 52 14.93 0.38 -10.15
N ALA A 53 14.02 -0.03 -9.27
CA ALA A 53 13.39 0.87 -8.29
C ALA A 53 14.41 1.56 -7.37
N LYS A 54 15.43 0.81 -6.93
CA LYS A 54 16.49 1.37 -6.08
C LYS A 54 17.37 2.36 -6.84
N GLU A 55 17.75 2.04 -8.06
CA GLU A 55 18.57 2.93 -8.90
C GLU A 55 17.82 4.22 -9.21
N ALA A 56 16.52 4.12 -9.54
CA ALA A 56 15.66 5.27 -9.78
C ALA A 56 15.54 6.17 -8.53
N LEU A 57 15.34 5.59 -7.34
CA LEU A 57 15.28 6.37 -6.09
C LEU A 57 16.61 7.08 -5.79
N LEU A 58 17.75 6.42 -6.05
CA LEU A 58 19.07 7.04 -5.89
C LEU A 58 19.32 8.16 -6.91
N ALA A 59 18.78 8.05 -8.11
CA ALA A 59 18.88 9.10 -9.13
C ALA A 59 18.04 10.36 -8.79
N LEU A 60 17.10 10.25 -7.84
CA LEU A 60 16.31 11.35 -7.31
C LEU A 60 16.94 11.95 -6.03
N ASP A 61 18.24 11.78 -5.84
CA ASP A 61 18.97 12.43 -4.74
C ASP A 61 18.76 13.95 -4.77
N GLY A 62 18.60 14.54 -3.58
CA GLY A 62 18.23 15.95 -3.42
C GLY A 62 16.73 16.25 -3.41
N TYR A 63 15.86 15.29 -3.75
CA TYR A 63 14.42 15.38 -3.53
C TYR A 63 13.99 14.67 -2.25
N ARG A 64 12.83 15.06 -1.72
CA ARG A 64 12.17 14.36 -0.60
C ARG A 64 11.35 13.22 -1.16
N LEU A 65 11.67 12.00 -0.75
CA LEU A 65 11.08 10.78 -1.32
C LEU A 65 10.12 10.14 -0.31
N ALA A 66 8.91 9.85 -0.73
CA ALA A 66 7.91 9.18 0.10
C ALA A 66 7.06 8.21 -0.72
N ILE A 67 6.46 7.24 -0.03
CA ILE A 67 5.38 6.42 -0.60
C ILE A 67 4.05 6.98 -0.10
N LEU A 68 3.05 7.08 -0.98
CA LEU A 68 1.64 7.15 -0.59
C LEU A 68 0.95 5.89 -1.10
N SER A 69 0.33 5.10 -0.23
CA SER A 69 -0.22 3.80 -0.63
C SER A 69 -1.56 3.46 0.04
N ASN A 70 -2.34 2.62 -0.66
CA ASN A 70 -3.55 2.04 -0.10
C ASN A 70 -3.25 1.05 1.03
N GLY A 71 -2.05 0.46 1.07
CA GLY A 71 -1.65 -0.49 2.12
C GLY A 71 -1.82 0.11 3.51
N ASN A 72 -2.35 -0.65 4.46
CA ASN A 72 -2.42 -0.24 5.86
C ASN A 72 -1.00 -0.20 6.48
N PRO A 73 -0.80 0.50 7.62
CA PRO A 73 0.53 0.80 8.14
C PRO A 73 1.44 -0.43 8.27
N ALA A 74 0.92 -1.54 8.81
CA ALA A 74 1.69 -2.77 8.99
C ALA A 74 2.16 -3.39 7.66
N MET A 75 1.35 -3.34 6.60
CA MET A 75 1.74 -3.83 5.28
C MET A 75 2.85 -2.97 4.67
N LEU A 76 2.75 -1.63 4.82
CA LEU A 76 3.77 -0.72 4.30
C LEU A 76 5.09 -0.87 5.05
N ASP A 77 5.06 -0.94 6.38
CA ASP A 77 6.24 -1.19 7.21
C ASP A 77 6.95 -2.48 6.81
N ALA A 78 6.19 -3.56 6.60
CA ALA A 78 6.77 -4.84 6.17
C ALA A 78 7.40 -4.70 4.78
N LEU A 79 6.68 -4.13 3.81
CA LEU A 79 7.12 -4.05 2.43
C LEU A 79 8.35 -3.16 2.25
N THR A 80 8.41 -1.99 2.89
CA THR A 80 9.55 -1.07 2.80
C THR A 80 10.80 -1.66 3.43
N ARG A 81 10.68 -2.33 4.58
CA ARG A 81 11.81 -3.00 5.25
C ARG A 81 12.30 -4.22 4.48
N ASN A 82 11.39 -5.07 4.02
CA ASN A 82 11.74 -6.29 3.27
C ASN A 82 12.41 -5.97 1.92
N SER A 83 12.06 -4.83 1.31
CA SER A 83 12.69 -4.34 0.08
C SER A 83 13.98 -3.54 0.32
N GLY A 84 14.25 -3.11 1.55
CA GLY A 84 15.37 -2.24 1.91
C GLY A 84 15.24 -0.81 1.38
N LEU A 85 14.03 -0.42 0.96
CA LEU A 85 13.72 0.93 0.47
C LEU A 85 13.49 1.94 1.60
N ASP A 86 13.25 1.45 2.81
CA ASP A 86 13.16 2.26 4.03
C ASP A 86 14.36 3.20 4.24
N LYS A 87 15.54 2.83 3.76
CA LYS A 87 16.78 3.64 3.81
C LYS A 87 16.84 4.77 2.79
N HIS A 88 15.91 4.79 1.83
CA HIS A 88 15.89 5.71 0.69
C HIS A 88 14.63 6.58 0.68
N LEU A 89 13.77 6.45 1.70
CA LEU A 89 12.49 7.13 1.80
C LEU A 89 12.44 7.89 3.13
N GLU A 90 11.91 9.11 3.09
CA GLU A 90 11.63 9.92 4.27
C GLU A 90 10.37 9.41 5.00
N ALA A 91 9.36 8.96 4.24
CA ALA A 91 8.09 8.48 4.78
C ALA A 91 7.41 7.41 3.89
N TRP A 92 6.56 6.58 4.50
CA TRP A 92 5.64 5.68 3.79
C TRP A 92 4.22 5.80 4.37
N ILE A 93 3.42 6.57 3.67
CA ILE A 93 2.17 7.16 4.10
C ILE A 93 1.01 6.22 3.71
N SER A 94 0.24 5.82 4.72
CA SER A 94 -0.96 4.99 4.53
C SER A 94 -2.22 5.86 4.46
N ILE A 95 -3.12 5.53 3.52
CA ILE A 95 -4.46 6.12 3.47
C ILE A 95 -5.38 5.66 4.61
N ASP A 96 -4.94 4.72 5.45
CA ASP A 96 -5.77 4.15 6.52
C ASP A 96 -6.25 5.22 7.50
N SER A 97 -5.44 6.27 7.70
CA SER A 97 -5.77 7.43 8.52
C SER A 97 -6.99 8.22 8.04
N VAL A 98 -7.30 8.19 6.73
CA VAL A 98 -8.43 8.90 6.11
C VAL A 98 -9.59 7.98 5.73
N LYS A 99 -9.42 6.65 5.90
CA LYS A 99 -10.45 5.62 5.64
C LYS A 99 -11.08 5.74 4.25
N ALA A 100 -10.27 6.09 3.25
CA ALA A 100 -10.69 6.26 1.87
C ALA A 100 -9.57 5.81 0.93
N PHE A 101 -9.88 4.86 0.05
CA PHE A 101 -8.91 4.37 -0.93
C PHE A 101 -8.79 5.35 -2.11
N LYS A 102 -7.60 5.39 -2.72
CA LYS A 102 -7.40 6.09 -4.01
C LYS A 102 -8.41 5.57 -5.06
N PRO A 103 -8.95 6.44 -5.94
CA PRO A 103 -8.53 7.84 -6.18
C PRO A 103 -9.36 8.89 -5.43
N ASP A 104 -10.01 8.57 -4.30
CA ASP A 104 -10.70 9.58 -3.48
C ASP A 104 -9.72 10.71 -3.08
N LEU A 105 -10.14 11.97 -3.19
CA LEU A 105 -9.27 13.12 -2.92
C LEU A 105 -8.68 13.10 -1.50
N ARG A 106 -9.43 12.56 -0.53
CA ARG A 106 -8.96 12.42 0.85
C ARG A 106 -7.72 11.54 0.96
N ALA A 107 -7.55 10.59 0.04
CA ALA A 107 -6.39 9.69 0.02
C ALA A 107 -5.06 10.43 -0.22
N TYR A 108 -5.08 11.69 -0.68
CA TYR A 108 -3.88 12.48 -0.97
C TYR A 108 -3.58 13.52 0.13
N GLU A 109 -4.56 13.88 0.97
CA GLU A 109 -4.40 14.81 2.09
C GLU A 109 -3.25 14.41 3.06
N PRO A 110 -2.99 13.12 3.34
CA PRO A 110 -1.89 12.72 4.22
C PRO A 110 -0.50 13.19 3.76
N VAL A 111 -0.29 13.39 2.45
CA VAL A 111 1.01 13.86 1.93
C VAL A 111 1.36 15.23 2.50
N GLN A 112 0.42 16.18 2.43
CA GLN A 112 0.64 17.51 2.98
C GLN A 112 0.82 17.47 4.50
N LYS A 113 0.07 16.61 5.20
CA LYS A 113 0.15 16.48 6.66
C LYS A 113 1.49 15.91 7.13
N GLU A 114 2.01 14.90 6.45
CA GLU A 114 3.24 14.20 6.86
C GLU A 114 4.50 14.84 6.28
N MET A 115 4.45 15.31 5.03
CA MET A 115 5.60 15.91 4.36
C MET A 115 5.64 17.44 4.52
N GLY A 116 4.52 18.10 4.83
CA GLY A 116 4.46 19.57 4.89
C GLY A 116 4.64 20.24 3.52
N LEU A 117 4.38 19.52 2.43
CA LEU A 117 4.48 20.00 1.05
C LEU A 117 3.10 20.32 0.48
N ALA A 118 2.97 21.41 -0.25
CA ALA A 118 1.77 21.75 -1.00
C ALA A 118 1.62 20.86 -2.25
N PRO A 119 0.40 20.68 -2.79
CA PRO A 119 0.19 19.81 -3.95
C PRO A 119 1.01 20.18 -5.20
N ASP A 120 1.34 21.46 -5.39
CA ASP A 120 2.16 21.97 -6.50
C ASP A 120 3.68 21.78 -6.29
N GLU A 121 4.08 21.31 -5.10
CA GLU A 121 5.47 20.96 -4.76
C GLU A 121 5.74 19.44 -4.87
N VAL A 122 4.72 18.64 -5.21
CA VAL A 122 4.80 17.17 -5.24
C VAL A 122 4.64 16.67 -6.69
N LEU A 123 5.51 15.73 -7.09
CA LEU A 123 5.42 14.99 -8.34
C LEU A 123 4.77 13.61 -8.13
#